data_AF-A0A9J6H0T0-F1
#
_entry.id   AF-A0A9J6H0T0-F1
#
_cell.length_a   1.000
_cell.length_b   1.000
_cell.length_c   1.000
_cell.angle_alpha   90.00
_cell.angle_beta   90.00
_cell.angle_gamma   90.00
#
_symmetry.space_group_name_H-M   'P 1'
#
loop_
_entity.id
_entity.type
_entity.pdbx_description
1 polymer ?
#
loop_
_entity_poly.entity_id
_entity_poly.type
_entity_poly.pdbx_seq_one_letter_code
_entity_poly.pdbx_strand_id
1 'polypeptide(L)' 'MPISEGVIQGKKTVVLRDSAANTLLIKRSLVRDEDLTGKKSQVIFADSTIKWLPEAITEI' A
#
# COMPACT_ATOMS: atom_id res chain seq x y z
N MET A 1 -0.57 16.48 -5.97
CA MET A 1 0.24 15.27 -5.69
C MET A 1 0.72 14.69 -7.02
N PRO A 2 2.02 14.42 -7.20
CA PRO A 2 2.52 13.75 -8.40
C PRO A 2 1.99 12.32 -8.53
N ILE A 3 1.61 11.96 -9.75
CA ILE A 3 1.12 10.63 -10.13
C ILE A 3 2.16 10.00 -11.07
N SER A 4 2.49 8.73 -10.85
CA SER A 4 3.47 7.95 -11.63
C SER A 4 2.82 6.67 -12.13
N GLU A 5 3.07 6.27 -13.37
CA GLU A 5 2.92 4.86 -13.73
C GLU A 5 3.97 4.01 -13.01
N GLY A 6 3.70 2.72 -12.86
CA GLY A 6 4.60 1.73 -12.30
C GLY A 6 4.10 0.30 -12.54
N VAL A 7 4.86 -0.69 -12.11
CA VAL A 7 4.50 -2.12 -12.20
C VAL A 7 4.74 -2.75 -10.84
N ILE A 8 3.71 -3.40 -10.28
CA ILE A 8 3.80 -4.18 -9.02
C ILE A 8 3.36 -5.60 -9.34
N GLN A 9 4.19 -6.60 -9.00
CA GLN A 9 3.93 -8.03 -9.27
C GLN A 9 3.45 -8.29 -10.72
N GLY A 10 4.15 -7.70 -11.70
CA GLY A 10 3.85 -7.79 -13.13
C GLY A 10 2.62 -7.00 -13.62
N LYS A 11 1.83 -6.41 -12.73
CA LYS A 11 0.63 -5.64 -13.06
C LYS A 11 0.94 -4.16 -13.19
N LYS A 12 0.60 -3.54 -14.33
CA LYS A 12 0.60 -2.08 -14.47
C LYS A 12 -0.29 -1.45 -13.40
N THR A 13 0.21 -0.41 -12.74
CA THR A 13 -0.51 0.33 -11.71
C THR A 13 -0.16 1.82 -11.78
N VAL A 14 -0.96 2.61 -11.07
CA VAL A 14 -0.77 4.05 -10.92
C VAL A 14 -0.45 4.32 -9.44
N VAL A 15 0.71 4.93 -9.20
CA VAL A 15 1.23 5.25 -7.87
C VAL A 15 1.01 6.73 -7.60
N LEU A 16 0.30 7.03 -6.51
CA LEU A 16 0.23 8.37 -5.94
C LEU A 16 1.47 8.58 -5.09
N ARG A 17 2.35 9.50 -5.50
CA ARG A 17 3.54 9.87 -4.71
C ARG A 17 3.15 11.03 -3.79
N ASP A 18 2.92 10.72 -2.52
CA ASP A 18 2.66 11.70 -1.46
C ASP A 18 3.80 11.66 -0.44
N SER A 19 4.51 12.78 -0.28
CA SER A 19 5.62 12.92 0.66
C SER A 19 5.17 13.20 2.11
N ALA A 20 3.87 13.45 2.34
CA ALA A 20 3.30 13.53 3.68
C ALA A 20 2.85 12.15 4.22
N ALA A 21 2.76 11.14 3.36
CA ALA A 21 2.38 9.79 3.76
C ALA A 21 3.57 9.04 4.40
N ASN A 22 3.44 8.67 5.67
CA ASN A 22 4.41 7.83 6.39
C ASN A 22 4.23 6.31 6.13
N THR A 23 3.15 5.94 5.45
CA THR A 23 2.69 4.54 5.26
C THR A 23 2.30 4.35 3.81
N LEU A 24 2.86 3.34 3.14
CA LEU A 24 2.44 2.98 1.79
C LEU A 24 1.15 2.13 1.81
N LEU A 25 0.16 2.52 1.02
CA LEU A 25 -1.08 1.77 0.82
C LEU A 25 -1.13 1.14 -0.56
N ILE A 26 -1.01 -0.19 -0.63
CA ILE A 26 -1.11 -0.97 -1.85
C ILE A 26 -2.51 -1.63 -1.93
N LYS A 27 -3.10 -1.67 -3.13
CA LYS A 27 -4.33 -2.45 -3.38
C LYS A 27 -4.05 -3.94 -3.14
N ARG A 28 -4.83 -4.62 -2.30
CA ARG A 28 -4.64 -6.05 -1.97
C ARG A 28 -4.54 -6.99 -3.19
N SER A 29 -5.18 -6.66 -4.31
CA SER A 29 -5.07 -7.42 -5.58
C SER A 29 -3.73 -7.29 -6.31
N LEU A 30 -2.81 -6.45 -5.83
CA LEU A 30 -1.42 -6.31 -6.30
C LEU A 30 -0.40 -6.99 -5.37
N VAL A 31 -0.82 -7.45 -4.19
CA VAL A 31 0.01 -8.12 -3.17
C VAL A 31 -0.33 -9.61 -3.19
N ARG A 32 0.68 -10.49 -3.25
CA ARG A 32 0.47 -11.94 -3.19
C ARG A 32 0.17 -12.37 -1.76
N ASP A 33 -0.45 -13.54 -1.60
CA ASP A 33 -0.76 -14.08 -0.28
C ASP A 33 0.49 -14.56 0.47
N GLU A 34 1.54 -14.95 -0.27
CA GLU A 34 2.89 -15.23 0.24
C GLU A 34 3.67 -13.98 0.71
N ASP A 35 3.29 -12.78 0.24
CA ASP A 35 3.91 -11.50 0.64
C ASP A 35 3.40 -11.02 2.02
N LEU A 36 2.33 -11.62 2.57
CA LEU A 36 1.66 -11.17 3.79
C LEU A 36 2.35 -11.65 5.07
N THR A 37 2.54 -10.78 6.05
CA THR A 37 3.22 -11.13 7.32
C THR A 37 2.32 -11.86 8.34
N GLY A 38 1.04 -12.06 8.00
CA GLY A 38 0.00 -12.56 8.91
C GLY A 38 -0.48 -11.54 9.95
N LYS A 39 0.22 -10.41 10.12
CA LYS A 39 -0.14 -9.35 11.07
C LYS A 39 -1.13 -8.35 10.48
N LYS A 40 -1.71 -7.51 11.35
CA LYS A 40 -2.48 -6.32 10.98
C LYS A 40 -1.99 -5.13 11.79
N SER A 41 -1.78 -4.01 11.11
CA SER A 41 -1.44 -2.74 11.73
C SER A 41 -2.54 -1.70 11.54
N GLN A 42 -2.58 -0.73 12.45
CA GLN A 42 -3.53 0.37 12.42
C GLN A 42 -3.05 1.45 11.44
N VAL A 43 -3.87 1.77 10.44
CA VAL A 43 -3.65 2.90 9.53
C VAL A 43 -4.69 3.99 9.82
N ILE A 44 -4.23 5.22 9.93
CA ILE A 44 -5.05 6.43 10.04
C ILE A 44 -5.08 7.09 8.66
N PHE A 45 -6.27 7.33 8.12
CA PHE A 45 -6.48 7.97 6.83
C PHE A 45 -6.60 9.50 6.99
N ALA A 46 -6.46 10.25 5.90
CA ALA A 46 -6.55 11.72 5.90
C ALA A 46 -7.92 12.28 6.33
N ASP A 47 -8.98 11.45 6.26
CA ASP A 47 -10.32 11.72 6.81
C ASP A 47 -10.45 11.41 8.31
N SER A 48 -9.32 11.14 8.99
CA SER A 48 -9.22 10.63 10.37
C SER A 48 -9.87 9.26 10.62
N THR A 49 -10.28 8.53 9.58
CA THR A 49 -10.79 7.16 9.77
C THR A 49 -9.65 6.19 10.09
N ILE A 50 -9.94 5.23 10.98
CA ILE A 50 -8.97 4.24 11.47
C ILE A 50 -9.34 2.87 10.93
N LYS A 51 -8.37 2.15 10.34
CA LYS A 51 -8.58 0.78 9.82
C LYS A 51 -7.42 -0.14 10.18
N TRP A 52 -7.75 -1.37 10.58
CA TRP A 52 -6.79 -2.44 10.80
C TRP A 52 -6.58 -3.20 9.49
N LEU A 53 -5.44 -2.97 8.84
CA LEU A 53 -5.11 -3.50 7.51
C LEU A 53 -4.00 -4.54 7.61
N PRO A 54 -3.99 -5.57 6.74
CA PRO A 54 -2.94 -6.58 6.74
C PRO A 54 -1.59 -5.98 6.33
N GLU A 55 -0.53 -6.43 7.01
CA GLU A 55 0.85 -6.10 6.68
C GLU A 55 1.39 -7.00 5.56
N ALA A 56 2.24 -6.44 4.70
CA ALA A 56 2.92 -7.14 3.62
C ALA A 56 4.39 -6.69 3.54
N ILE A 57 5.28 -7.61 3.16
CA ILE A 57 6.65 -7.29 2.77
C ILE A 57 6.63 -6.99 1.27
N THR A 58 7.33 -5.94 0.86
CA THR A 58 7.50 -5.57 -0.55
C THR A 58 8.84 -4.86 -0.72
N GLU A 59 9.53 -5.16 -1.82
CA GLU A 59 10.66 -4.37 -2.31
C GLU A 59 10.12 -3.26 -3.22
N ILE A 60 10.77 -2.08 -3.23
CA ILE A 60 10.33 -0.85 -3.91
C ILE A 60 11.55 -0.02 -4.33
#